data_AF-A0A9Q0P4J7-F1
#
_entry.id   AF-A0A9Q0P4J7-F1
#
_cell.length_a   1.000
_cell.length_b   1.000
_cell.length_c   1.000
_cell.angle_alpha   90.00
_cell.angle_beta   90.00
_cell.angle_gamma   90.00
#
_symmetry.space_group_name_H-M   'P 1'
#
loop_
_entity.id
_entity.type
_entity.pdbx_description
1 polymer ?
#
loop_
_entity_poly.entity_id
_entity_poly.type
_entity_poly.pdbx_seq_one_letter_code
_entity_poly.pdbx_strand_id
1 'polypeptide(L)'
;MDEILFMCGDKKRAVIATLNIVGLNTEGLAKNEIIAKALEGLTIETGSDLQKILRIDTYTSETIAFQKLHTALPVFQSRMGALLFLISALLSRGLDSIQADRDDPSLPLVTAPFGHASQEIVNLLLCGQAVPNVFDGRMDFGGGMFLKGISMSVEVGFLTLLESLNFCKVGQHLKCPKWPIWVVGSESHYTVLFALDTSVQDENELEERESQIRRAFDAQDQSGGGGFISVEGFHQVLREAGIRLPSEKLDHLCSTGFIVWSEFCQVILDVDKSLGGLKDSSGLMGKKVFDLYHFNGIAKSDINGSHATSGAETLVQRPRLTKLKVSVPPRWTPEEFMADVVVSSGPGGNESSGKDTEVTKPEPSQHAPLVDCIRTRWSRAVCNWVGDPPSIV
;
A
#
# COMPACT_ATOMS: atom_id res chain seq x y z
N MET A 1 17.88 3.95 -2.05
CA MET A 1 18.56 4.92 -1.16
C MET A 1 18.93 6.17 -1.94
N ASP A 2 19.67 6.06 -3.04
CA ASP A 2 20.11 7.25 -3.80
C ASP A 2 18.94 8.10 -4.32
N GLU A 3 18.00 7.47 -5.04
CA GLU A 3 16.79 8.12 -5.60
C GLU A 3 16.02 8.92 -4.55
N ILE A 4 15.72 8.32 -3.39
CA ILE A 4 14.97 8.98 -2.31
C ILE A 4 15.77 10.10 -1.64
N LEU A 5 17.09 9.98 -1.47
CA LEU A 5 17.90 11.06 -0.91
C LEU A 5 17.94 12.28 -1.86
N PHE A 6 18.03 12.05 -3.17
CA PHE A 6 17.87 13.13 -4.16
C PHE A 6 16.46 13.69 -4.15
N MET A 7 15.44 12.85 -4.02
CA MET A 7 14.05 13.30 -3.90
C MET A 7 13.86 14.22 -2.70
N CYS A 8 14.43 13.89 -1.53
CA CYS A 8 14.46 14.77 -0.37
C CYS A 8 15.07 16.15 -0.70
N GLY A 9 16.20 16.16 -1.41
CA GLY A 9 16.88 17.40 -1.82
C GLY A 9 16.35 18.04 -3.11
N ASP A 10 15.06 17.90 -3.41
CA ASP A 10 14.36 18.46 -4.57
C ASP A 10 15.04 18.12 -5.91
N LYS A 11 15.60 16.92 -6.02
CA LYS A 11 16.38 16.41 -7.17
C LYS A 11 17.64 17.24 -7.50
N LYS A 12 18.13 18.04 -6.56
CA LYS A 12 19.32 18.91 -6.73
C LYS A 12 20.52 18.44 -5.92
N ARG A 13 20.29 17.81 -4.78
CA ARG A 13 21.35 17.35 -3.88
C ARG A 13 20.92 16.15 -3.06
N ALA A 14 21.90 15.40 -2.58
CA ALA A 14 21.77 14.39 -1.55
C ALA A 14 22.83 14.62 -0.48
N VAL A 15 22.49 14.41 0.78
CA VAL A 15 23.40 14.40 1.92
C VAL A 15 23.53 12.97 2.40
N ILE A 16 24.77 12.51 2.57
CA ILE A 16 25.07 11.17 3.08
C ILE A 16 25.77 11.32 4.43
N ALA A 17 25.10 10.83 5.48
CA ALA A 17 25.67 10.69 6.80
C ALA A 17 26.29 9.30 6.97
N THR A 18 27.54 9.24 7.38
CA THR A 18 28.31 8.03 7.68
C THR A 18 29.06 8.19 9.00
N LEU A 19 29.98 7.27 9.33
CA LEU A 19 30.75 7.29 10.57
C LEU A 19 32.24 7.60 10.30
N ASN A 20 32.85 8.42 11.17
CA ASN A 20 34.27 8.79 11.12
C ASN A 20 35.24 7.60 11.30
N ILE A 21 34.76 6.51 11.87
CA ILE A 21 35.59 5.38 12.35
C ILE A 21 36.00 4.45 11.18
N VAL A 22 35.41 4.59 10.00
CA VAL A 22 35.59 3.63 8.90
C VAL A 22 36.50 4.18 7.80
N GLY A 23 37.80 3.84 7.88
CA GLY A 23 38.72 3.91 6.74
C GLY A 23 38.45 2.75 5.77
N LEU A 24 37.73 3.03 4.68
CA LEU A 24 37.20 2.02 3.74
C LEU A 24 38.28 1.43 2.80
N ASN A 25 39.20 0.60 3.27
CA ASN A 25 40.25 -0.01 2.42
C ASN A 25 40.37 -1.56 2.43
N THR A 26 39.34 -2.31 2.83
CA THR A 26 39.33 -3.79 2.75
C THR A 26 38.10 -4.32 2.02
N GLU A 27 38.18 -5.33 1.16
CA GLU A 27 37.01 -5.86 0.41
C GLU A 27 36.34 -7.05 1.14
N GLY A 28 35.01 -7.20 0.99
CA GLY A 28 34.26 -8.42 1.35
C GLY A 28 33.63 -8.49 2.76
N LEU A 29 33.19 -9.70 3.14
CA LEU A 29 32.56 -10.07 4.44
C LEU A 29 33.32 -9.57 5.68
N ALA A 30 34.65 -9.45 5.56
CA ALA A 30 35.50 -8.89 6.60
C ALA A 30 35.12 -7.45 7.00
N LYS A 31 34.59 -6.64 6.07
CA LYS A 31 34.12 -5.26 6.39
C LYS A 31 32.97 -5.27 7.38
N ASN A 32 32.01 -6.18 7.25
CA ASN A 32 30.84 -6.22 8.13
C ASN A 32 31.26 -6.60 9.56
N GLU A 33 32.15 -7.57 9.71
CA GLU A 33 32.70 -7.93 11.03
C GLU A 33 33.57 -6.83 11.64
N ILE A 34 34.39 -6.15 10.84
CA ILE A 34 35.19 -5.01 11.31
C ILE A 34 34.29 -3.87 11.78
N ILE A 35 33.24 -3.55 11.03
CA ILE A 35 32.27 -2.51 11.41
C ILE A 35 31.50 -2.93 12.66
N ALA A 36 31.04 -4.19 12.75
CA ALA A 36 30.38 -4.69 13.95
C ALA A 36 31.27 -4.54 15.18
N LYS A 37 32.53 -4.99 15.11
CA LYS A 37 33.52 -4.84 16.19
C LYS A 37 33.81 -3.38 16.54
N ALA A 38 33.93 -2.50 15.53
CA ALA A 38 34.12 -1.07 15.77
C ALA A 38 32.91 -0.42 16.47
N LEU A 39 31.71 -1.00 16.32
CA LEU A 39 30.47 -0.52 16.91
C LEU A 39 30.10 -1.18 18.24
N GLU A 40 30.69 -2.32 18.61
CA GLU A 40 30.38 -3.08 19.83
C GLU A 40 30.55 -2.24 21.11
N GLY A 41 31.58 -1.39 21.16
CA GLY A 41 31.85 -0.50 22.30
C GLY A 41 31.28 0.91 22.19
N LEU A 42 30.55 1.21 21.10
CA LEU A 42 30.05 2.57 20.87
C LEU A 42 28.82 2.86 21.76
N THR A 43 28.94 3.85 22.64
CA THR A 43 27.83 4.39 23.43
C THR A 43 27.53 5.82 22.97
N ILE A 44 26.25 6.14 22.82
CA ILE A 44 25.76 7.47 22.43
C ILE A 44 24.77 7.90 23.50
N GLU A 45 25.19 8.79 24.39
CA GLU A 45 24.36 9.28 25.49
C GLU A 45 23.77 10.65 25.17
N THR A 46 24.48 11.46 24.39
CA THR A 46 24.07 12.81 24.03
C THR A 46 24.13 13.07 22.52
N GLY A 47 23.42 14.10 22.06
CA GLY A 47 23.52 14.57 20.67
C GLY A 47 24.94 15.03 20.30
N SER A 48 25.74 15.51 21.26
CA SER A 48 27.14 15.89 21.01
C SER A 48 28.00 14.67 20.69
N ASP A 49 27.76 13.53 21.33
CA ASP A 49 28.50 12.29 21.07
C ASP A 49 28.19 11.77 19.67
N LEU A 50 26.92 11.81 19.27
CA LEU A 50 26.51 11.50 17.91
C LEU A 50 27.21 12.42 16.88
N GLN A 51 27.27 13.73 17.12
CA GLN A 51 27.93 14.67 16.21
C GLN A 51 29.42 14.37 16.02
N LYS A 52 30.15 13.97 17.08
CA LYS A 52 31.59 13.66 17.00
C LYS A 52 31.89 12.45 16.11
N ILE A 53 30.97 11.49 16.03
CA ILE A 53 31.18 10.26 15.27
C ILE A 53 30.65 10.34 13.85
N LEU A 54 29.80 11.32 13.54
CA LEU A 54 29.21 11.49 12.21
C LEU A 54 30.18 12.14 11.22
N ARG A 55 30.13 11.65 10.00
CA ARG A 55 30.71 12.27 8.81
C ARG A 55 29.58 12.62 7.86
N ILE A 56 29.51 13.88 7.42
CA ILE A 56 28.44 14.36 6.55
C ILE A 56 29.06 14.90 5.27
N ASP A 57 28.69 14.29 4.14
CA ASP A 57 29.13 14.73 2.82
C ASP A 57 27.90 15.08 1.95
N THR A 58 27.96 16.17 1.19
CA THR A 58 26.89 16.60 0.28
C THR A 58 27.30 16.38 -1.17
N TYR A 59 26.36 15.86 -1.97
CA TYR A 59 26.58 15.52 -3.37
C TYR A 59 25.49 16.16 -4.23
N THR A 60 25.89 16.69 -5.39
CA THR A 60 24.97 17.22 -6.42
C THR A 60 24.90 16.33 -7.66
N SER A 61 25.76 15.31 -7.75
CA SER A 61 25.78 14.32 -8.82
C SER A 61 25.28 12.98 -8.29
N GLU A 62 24.21 12.47 -8.90
CA GLU A 62 23.61 11.18 -8.57
C GLU A 62 24.61 10.03 -8.75
N THR A 63 25.37 10.02 -9.84
CA THR A 63 26.40 8.99 -10.07
C THR A 63 27.46 8.94 -8.96
N ILE A 64 27.93 10.10 -8.49
CA ILE A 64 28.93 10.14 -7.41
C ILE A 64 28.30 9.71 -6.08
N ALA A 65 27.09 10.19 -5.78
CA ALA A 65 26.37 9.81 -4.57
C ALA A 65 26.10 8.30 -4.53
N PHE A 66 25.64 7.71 -5.63
CA PHE A 66 25.46 6.27 -5.80
C PHE A 66 26.74 5.48 -5.48
N GLN A 67 27.88 5.88 -6.07
CA GLN A 67 29.17 5.22 -5.81
C GLN A 67 29.56 5.30 -4.33
N LYS A 68 29.30 6.44 -3.68
CA LYS A 68 29.58 6.65 -2.26
C LYS A 68 28.66 5.82 -1.37
N LEU A 69 27.37 5.77 -1.65
CA LEU A 69 26.41 4.91 -0.97
C LEU A 69 26.78 3.43 -1.12
N HIS A 70 27.13 2.99 -2.32
CA HIS A 70 27.56 1.61 -2.58
C HIS A 70 28.80 1.26 -1.75
N THR A 71 29.78 2.16 -1.69
CA THR A 71 30.99 1.96 -0.88
C THR A 71 30.68 1.94 0.63
N ALA A 72 29.75 2.77 1.07
CA ALA A 72 29.33 2.89 2.46
C ALA A 72 28.25 1.88 2.88
N LEU A 73 27.77 1.02 1.97
CA LEU A 73 26.66 0.09 2.22
C LEU A 73 26.87 -0.79 3.47
N PRO A 74 28.07 -1.33 3.76
CA PRO A 74 28.34 -2.05 5.01
C PRO A 74 28.00 -1.25 6.29
N VAL A 75 28.20 0.07 6.27
CA VAL A 75 27.85 0.95 7.39
C VAL A 75 26.33 1.10 7.52
N PHE A 76 25.62 1.22 6.38
CA PHE A 76 24.16 1.25 6.36
C PHE A 76 23.50 -0.10 6.67
N GLN A 77 24.22 -1.21 6.57
CA GLN A 77 23.77 -2.54 7.03
C GLN A 77 24.09 -2.80 8.52
N SER A 78 24.79 -1.89 9.18
CA SER A 78 25.11 -2.00 10.61
C SER A 78 23.94 -1.59 11.50
N ARG A 79 24.08 -1.77 12.82
CA ARG A 79 23.10 -1.32 13.82
C ARG A 79 22.81 0.20 13.79
N MET A 80 23.67 0.99 13.16
CA MET A 80 23.48 2.44 12.99
C MET A 80 22.82 2.83 11.67
N GLY A 81 22.60 1.86 10.78
CA GLY A 81 22.18 2.12 9.41
C GLY A 81 20.88 2.90 9.27
N ALA A 82 19.84 2.51 10.01
CA ALA A 82 18.55 3.21 9.98
C ALA A 82 18.67 4.67 10.46
N LEU A 83 19.43 4.90 11.54
CA LEU A 83 19.69 6.25 12.05
C LEU A 83 20.47 7.10 11.05
N LEU A 84 21.55 6.55 10.48
CA LEU A 84 22.36 7.23 9.46
C LEU A 84 21.54 7.57 8.21
N PHE A 85 20.68 6.65 7.79
CA PHE A 85 19.81 6.87 6.64
C PHE A 85 18.76 7.95 6.92
N LEU A 86 18.15 7.95 8.11
CA LEU A 86 17.24 9.01 8.53
C LEU A 86 17.92 10.39 8.57
N ILE A 87 19.12 10.49 9.16
CA ILE A 87 19.89 11.73 9.20
C ILE A 87 20.23 12.20 7.78
N SER A 88 20.60 11.27 6.90
CA SER A 88 20.86 11.55 5.48
C SER A 88 19.63 12.17 4.80
N ALA A 89 18.45 11.60 5.01
CA ALA A 89 17.19 12.11 4.43
C ALA A 89 16.81 13.49 4.99
N LEU A 90 16.88 13.67 6.31
CA LEU A 90 16.58 14.95 6.99
C LEU A 90 17.49 16.08 6.50
N LEU A 91 18.80 15.82 6.37
CA LEU A 91 19.75 16.82 5.93
C LEU A 91 19.66 17.10 4.41
N SER A 92 19.29 16.09 3.63
CA SER A 92 19.00 16.24 2.19
C SER A 92 17.83 17.18 1.97
N ARG A 93 16.72 16.98 2.72
CA ARG A 93 15.56 17.88 2.70
C ARG A 93 15.88 19.26 3.25
N GLY A 94 16.68 19.32 4.32
CA GLY A 94 17.01 20.53 5.05
C GLY A 94 16.00 20.80 6.17
N LEU A 95 16.50 21.17 7.34
CA LEU A 95 15.68 21.24 8.56
C LEU A 95 14.56 22.29 8.48
N ASP A 96 14.81 23.44 7.84
CA ASP A 96 13.78 24.47 7.65
C ASP A 96 12.67 23.98 6.72
N SER A 97 13.03 23.27 5.64
CA SER A 97 12.07 22.65 4.73
C SER A 97 11.28 21.54 5.42
N ILE A 98 11.91 20.76 6.30
CA ILE A 98 11.20 19.79 7.14
C ILE A 98 10.15 20.51 7.99
N GLN A 99 10.47 21.62 8.65
CA GLN A 99 9.47 22.36 9.43
C GLN A 99 8.36 22.94 8.55
N ALA A 100 8.69 23.40 7.34
CA ALA A 100 7.72 23.92 6.39
C ALA A 100 6.80 22.84 5.78
N ASP A 101 7.26 21.59 5.69
CA ASP A 101 6.45 20.47 5.19
C ASP A 101 5.33 20.08 6.16
N ARG A 102 5.52 20.33 7.46
CA ARG A 102 4.62 19.88 8.52
C ARG A 102 3.38 20.77 8.64
N ASP A 103 2.31 20.19 9.14
CA ASP A 103 1.11 20.95 9.53
C ASP A 103 1.24 21.46 10.98
N ASP A 104 1.85 20.67 11.88
CA ASP A 104 2.22 21.07 13.24
C ASP A 104 3.71 20.79 13.52
N PRO A 105 4.59 21.81 13.46
CA PRO A 105 6.02 21.65 13.71
C PRO A 105 6.37 21.45 15.19
N SER A 106 5.43 21.64 16.12
CA SER A 106 5.68 21.52 17.57
C SER A 106 5.84 20.08 18.04
N LEU A 107 5.26 19.12 17.31
CA LEU A 107 5.33 17.70 17.64
C LEU A 107 6.72 17.12 17.34
N PRO A 108 7.19 16.12 18.10
CA PRO A 108 8.46 15.45 17.80
C PRO A 108 8.32 14.50 16.59
N LEU A 109 9.37 14.41 15.75
CA LEU A 109 9.42 13.46 14.63
C LEU A 109 9.64 12.00 15.09
N VAL A 110 10.30 11.81 16.23
CA VAL A 110 10.48 10.49 16.86
C VAL A 110 9.82 10.56 18.23
N THR A 111 8.83 9.71 18.47
CA THR A 111 8.04 9.75 19.71
C THR A 111 8.70 8.95 20.82
N ALA A 112 8.79 9.57 21.99
CA ALA A 112 9.23 8.91 23.22
C ALA A 112 8.09 8.07 23.83
N PRO A 113 8.39 7.03 24.65
CA PRO A 113 9.73 6.55 25.01
C PRO A 113 10.28 5.49 24.05
N PHE A 114 9.45 4.94 23.17
CA PHE A 114 9.77 3.74 22.38
C PHE A 114 10.47 4.02 21.05
N GLY A 115 10.60 5.28 20.66
CA GLY A 115 11.32 5.69 19.46
C GLY A 115 10.54 5.44 18.16
N HIS A 116 9.20 5.51 18.19
CA HIS A 116 8.42 5.31 16.98
C HIS A 116 8.60 6.49 16.02
N ALA A 117 8.77 6.19 14.74
CA ALA A 117 8.79 7.19 13.69
C ALA A 117 7.38 7.81 13.53
N SER A 118 7.32 9.13 13.45
CA SER A 118 6.09 9.82 13.06
C SER A 118 5.78 9.59 11.57
N GLN A 119 4.54 9.86 11.15
CA GLN A 119 4.16 9.72 9.75
C GLN A 119 4.98 10.65 8.83
N GLU A 120 5.43 11.80 9.32
CA GLU A 120 6.31 12.70 8.56
C GLU A 120 7.67 12.06 8.25
N ILE A 121 8.25 11.28 9.16
CA ILE A 121 9.47 10.51 8.88
C ILE A 121 9.19 9.46 7.81
N VAL A 122 8.09 8.73 7.95
CA VAL A 122 7.70 7.69 7.00
C VAL A 122 7.53 8.30 5.61
N ASN A 123 6.78 9.39 5.49
CA ASN A 123 6.56 10.08 4.23
C ASN A 123 7.84 10.70 3.66
N LEU A 124 8.73 11.24 4.50
CA LEU A 124 10.05 11.72 4.05
C LEU A 124 10.83 10.60 3.35
N LEU A 125 10.77 9.37 3.89
CA LEU A 125 11.45 8.20 3.32
C LEU A 125 10.72 7.55 2.15
N LEU A 126 9.47 7.95 1.85
CA LEU A 126 8.69 7.43 0.72
C LEU A 126 8.61 8.42 -0.45
N CYS A 127 8.45 9.71 -0.17
CA CYS A 127 8.22 10.75 -1.19
C CYS A 127 9.17 11.95 -1.10
N GLY A 128 10.13 11.94 -0.18
CA GLY A 128 11.10 13.01 0.00
C GLY A 128 10.56 14.26 0.71
N GLN A 129 9.32 14.24 1.20
CA GLN A 129 8.70 15.37 1.91
C GLN A 129 8.15 14.92 3.26
N ALA A 130 8.36 15.73 4.31
CA ALA A 130 7.93 15.43 5.67
C ALA A 130 6.47 15.86 5.92
N VAL A 131 5.58 15.58 4.96
CA VAL A 131 4.13 15.85 5.09
C VAL A 131 3.49 14.85 6.05
N PRO A 132 2.50 15.25 6.87
CA PRO A 132 1.96 14.37 7.91
C PRO A 132 0.87 13.42 7.42
N ASN A 133 0.23 13.70 6.27
CA ASN A 133 -0.92 12.93 5.82
C ASN A 133 -0.59 12.00 4.65
N VAL A 134 -1.40 10.94 4.51
CA VAL A 134 -1.24 9.87 3.52
C VAL A 134 -2.21 9.95 2.34
N PHE A 135 -3.09 10.97 2.31
CA PHE A 135 -3.96 11.25 1.16
C PHE A 135 -3.20 12.01 0.05
N ASP A 136 -3.75 12.06 -1.16
CA ASP A 136 -3.13 12.78 -2.28
C ASP A 136 -3.35 14.30 -2.20
N GLY A 137 -2.31 15.06 -2.53
CA GLY A 137 -2.39 16.51 -2.72
C GLY A 137 -2.60 17.28 -1.42
N ARG A 138 -3.59 18.17 -1.42
CA ARG A 138 -3.94 19.02 -0.27
C ARG A 138 -5.43 18.95 -0.04
N MET A 139 -5.84 18.97 1.22
CA MET A 139 -7.25 19.01 1.61
C MET A 139 -7.59 20.41 2.14
N ASP A 140 -8.53 21.09 1.50
CA ASP A 140 -9.03 22.40 1.91
C ASP A 140 -10.16 22.24 2.93
N PHE A 141 -10.00 22.84 4.11
CA PHE A 141 -11.02 22.88 5.17
C PHE A 141 -11.78 24.22 5.22
N GLY A 142 -11.55 25.10 4.25
CA GLY A 142 -12.06 26.45 4.23
C GLY A 142 -11.26 27.38 5.15
N GLY A 143 -11.52 28.68 5.05
CA GLY A 143 -10.87 29.68 5.91
C GLY A 143 -9.35 29.80 5.72
N GLY A 144 -8.80 29.30 4.61
CA GLY A 144 -7.37 29.28 4.34
C GLY A 144 -6.60 28.16 5.04
N MET A 145 -7.28 27.22 5.70
CA MET A 145 -6.66 26.05 6.32
C MET A 145 -6.57 24.90 5.32
N PHE A 146 -5.35 24.41 5.11
CA PHE A 146 -5.07 23.26 4.25
C PHE A 146 -4.27 22.22 5.01
N LEU A 147 -4.66 20.95 4.90
CA LEU A 147 -3.83 19.83 5.33
C LEU A 147 -2.96 19.34 4.17
N LYS A 148 -1.68 19.08 4.44
CA LYS A 148 -0.71 18.66 3.42
C LYS A 148 -0.64 17.14 3.34
N GLY A 149 -0.89 16.60 2.15
CA GLY A 149 -0.72 15.19 1.81
C GLY A 149 0.40 14.97 0.79
N ILE A 150 0.36 13.80 0.16
CA ILE A 150 1.38 13.32 -0.76
C ILE A 150 1.19 13.97 -2.13
N SER A 151 2.20 14.72 -2.58
CA SER A 151 2.10 15.53 -3.80
C SER A 151 2.41 14.77 -5.09
N MET A 152 3.05 13.61 -5.02
CA MET A 152 3.49 12.85 -6.20
C MET A 152 3.57 11.35 -5.92
N SER A 153 3.48 10.55 -6.98
CA SER A 153 3.69 9.10 -6.94
C SER A 153 5.09 8.74 -6.44
N VAL A 154 5.17 7.63 -5.71
CA VAL A 154 6.39 7.17 -5.04
C VAL A 154 6.98 5.91 -5.67
N GLU A 155 8.23 5.61 -5.33
CA GLU A 155 8.88 4.36 -5.80
C GLU A 155 8.47 3.14 -4.99
N VAL A 156 8.31 3.33 -3.67
CA VAL A 156 7.84 2.33 -2.71
C VAL A 156 6.59 2.89 -2.06
N GLY A 157 5.51 2.12 -2.09
CA GLY A 157 4.20 2.53 -1.62
C GLY A 157 4.01 2.40 -0.11
N PHE A 158 2.82 2.74 0.35
CA PHE A 158 2.42 2.61 1.73
C PHE A 158 0.98 2.13 1.84
N LEU A 159 0.74 1.19 2.74
CA LEU A 159 -0.59 0.75 3.16
C LEU A 159 -0.61 0.77 4.69
N THR A 160 -1.79 0.97 5.28
CA THR A 160 -1.92 0.94 6.74
C THR A 160 -3.21 0.27 7.17
N LEU A 161 -3.14 -0.47 8.27
CA LEU A 161 -4.32 -1.05 8.91
C LEU A 161 -5.33 0.03 9.29
N LEU A 162 -4.85 1.23 9.64
CA LEU A 162 -5.69 2.36 10.02
C LEU A 162 -6.69 2.77 8.93
N GLU A 163 -6.35 2.56 7.65
CA GLU A 163 -7.29 2.82 6.56
C GLU A 163 -8.43 1.81 6.55
N SER A 164 -8.15 0.52 6.76
CA SER A 164 -9.19 -0.51 6.83
C SER A 164 -10.15 -0.30 8.02
N LEU A 165 -9.66 0.38 9.06
CA LEU A 165 -10.42 0.79 10.24
C LEU A 165 -11.09 2.16 10.09
N ASN A 166 -11.04 2.77 8.90
CA ASN A 166 -11.60 4.09 8.57
C ASN A 166 -11.04 5.28 9.38
N PHE A 167 -9.84 5.17 9.95
CA PHE A 167 -9.17 6.29 10.64
C PHE A 167 -8.49 7.26 9.68
N CYS A 168 -8.11 6.80 8.48
CA CYS A 168 -7.52 7.63 7.45
C CYS A 168 -7.87 7.10 6.05
N LYS A 169 -7.56 7.87 5.02
CA LYS A 169 -7.68 7.45 3.62
C LYS A 169 -6.32 7.59 2.95
N VAL A 170 -5.76 6.48 2.49
CA VAL A 170 -4.48 6.48 1.77
C VAL A 170 -4.74 6.81 0.30
N GLY A 171 -3.97 7.76 -0.22
CA GLY A 171 -4.06 8.24 -1.58
C GLY A 171 -3.47 7.28 -2.62
N GLN A 172 -3.81 7.50 -3.89
CA GLN A 172 -3.31 6.71 -5.01
C GLN A 172 -1.80 6.85 -5.20
N HIS A 173 -1.21 8.01 -4.86
CA HIS A 173 0.23 8.19 -4.95
C HIS A 173 1.01 7.16 -4.12
N LEU A 174 0.48 6.75 -2.96
CA LEU A 174 1.08 5.72 -2.10
C LEU A 174 0.59 4.31 -2.39
N LYS A 175 -0.65 4.15 -2.89
CA LYS A 175 -1.24 2.84 -3.23
C LYS A 175 -0.73 2.25 -4.53
N CYS A 176 -0.32 3.10 -5.48
CA CYS A 176 0.15 2.72 -6.81
C CYS A 176 1.61 3.16 -7.03
N PRO A 177 2.56 2.62 -6.26
CA PRO A 177 3.98 2.92 -6.43
C PRO A 177 4.53 2.42 -7.77
N LYS A 178 5.67 2.97 -8.18
CA LYS A 178 6.41 2.51 -9.38
C LYS A 178 6.79 1.02 -9.27
N TRP A 179 7.30 0.61 -8.12
CA TRP A 179 7.61 -0.79 -7.83
C TRP A 179 6.54 -1.36 -6.92
N PRO A 180 6.07 -2.61 -7.15
CA PRO A 180 5.03 -3.24 -6.33
C PRO A 180 5.62 -3.68 -4.98
N ILE A 181 6.05 -2.71 -4.19
CA ILE A 181 6.64 -2.82 -2.87
C ILE A 181 5.92 -1.79 -2.01
N TRP A 182 5.38 -2.22 -0.88
CA TRP A 182 4.65 -1.39 0.05
C TRP A 182 5.21 -1.59 1.45
N VAL A 183 5.48 -0.49 2.14
CA VAL A 183 5.58 -0.51 3.59
C VAL A 183 4.16 -0.63 4.14
N VAL A 184 3.93 -1.61 5.02
CA VAL A 184 2.62 -1.82 5.66
C VAL A 184 2.73 -1.45 7.12
N GLY A 185 2.04 -0.38 7.52
CA GLY A 185 1.99 0.08 8.91
C GLY A 185 0.82 -0.54 9.70
N SER A 186 1.12 -1.03 10.90
CA SER A 186 0.14 -1.28 11.95
C SER A 186 0.26 -0.22 13.06
N GLU A 187 -0.43 -0.42 14.18
CA GLU A 187 -0.34 0.49 15.33
C GLU A 187 1.07 0.56 15.96
N SER A 188 1.86 -0.51 15.85
CA SER A 188 3.14 -0.63 16.57
C SER A 188 4.31 -1.10 15.73
N HIS A 189 4.07 -1.59 14.51
CA HIS A 189 5.08 -2.26 13.71
C HIS A 189 4.93 -1.96 12.22
N TYR A 190 6.07 -1.92 11.52
CA TYR A 190 6.11 -1.78 10.06
C TYR A 190 6.64 -3.06 9.44
N THR A 191 5.97 -3.48 8.37
CA THR A 191 6.34 -4.68 7.61
C THR A 191 6.44 -4.35 6.12
N VAL A 192 6.91 -5.29 5.30
CA VAL A 192 7.04 -5.09 3.86
C VAL A 192 6.16 -6.08 3.12
N LEU A 193 5.34 -5.59 2.20
CA LEU A 193 4.55 -6.37 1.25
C LEU A 193 5.08 -6.10 -0.15
N PHE A 194 5.27 -7.11 -0.99
CA PHE A 194 5.74 -6.90 -2.35
C PHE A 194 5.26 -7.96 -3.33
N ALA A 195 5.29 -7.64 -4.62
CA ALA A 195 5.17 -8.60 -5.72
C ALA A 195 6.47 -8.63 -6.52
N LEU A 196 6.65 -9.69 -7.32
CA LEU A 196 7.80 -9.81 -8.22
C LEU A 196 7.53 -9.24 -9.61
N ASP A 197 6.26 -9.04 -9.95
CA ASP A 197 5.81 -8.53 -11.24
C ASP A 197 5.08 -7.19 -11.04
N THR A 198 5.47 -6.18 -11.81
CA THR A 198 4.82 -4.85 -11.80
C THR A 198 3.39 -4.90 -12.32
N SER A 199 3.05 -5.89 -13.15
CA SER A 199 1.73 -6.04 -13.78
C SER A 199 0.59 -6.25 -12.79
N VAL A 200 0.88 -6.63 -11.54
CA VAL A 200 -0.13 -6.73 -10.47
C VAL A 200 -0.85 -5.41 -10.20
N GLN A 201 -0.22 -4.29 -10.59
CA GLN A 201 -0.75 -2.94 -10.42
C GLN A 201 -1.55 -2.47 -11.63
N ASP A 202 -1.40 -3.12 -12.79
CA ASP A 202 -2.04 -2.73 -14.05
C ASP A 202 -3.55 -2.90 -13.92
N GLU A 203 -4.31 -1.93 -14.42
CA GLU A 203 -5.74 -2.13 -14.66
C GLU A 203 -5.91 -3.00 -15.91
N ASN A 204 -6.80 -3.99 -15.83
CA ASN A 204 -7.11 -4.78 -17.02
C ASN A 204 -8.13 -4.03 -17.90
N GLU A 205 -8.22 -4.41 -19.18
CA GLU A 205 -9.14 -3.77 -20.15
C GLU A 205 -10.60 -3.69 -19.64
N LEU A 206 -11.04 -4.68 -18.84
CA LEU A 206 -12.40 -4.71 -18.33
C LEU A 206 -12.61 -3.70 -17.19
N GLU A 207 -11.63 -3.52 -16.31
CA GLU A 207 -11.63 -2.49 -15.24
C GLU A 207 -11.56 -1.07 -15.82
N GLU A 208 -10.72 -0.85 -16.84
CA GLU A 208 -10.64 0.44 -17.53
C GLU A 208 -11.98 0.75 -18.23
N ARG A 209 -12.55 -0.24 -18.91
CA ARG A 209 -13.86 -0.12 -19.56
C ARG A 209 -14.97 0.14 -18.57
N GLU A 210 -15.00 -0.57 -17.43
CA GLU A 210 -15.95 -0.33 -16.35
C GLU A 210 -15.83 1.09 -15.81
N SER A 211 -14.61 1.55 -15.53
CA SER A 211 -14.35 2.92 -15.06
C SER A 211 -14.82 3.98 -16.07
N GLN A 212 -14.66 3.72 -17.37
CA GLN A 212 -15.17 4.59 -18.43
C GLN A 212 -16.70 4.67 -18.41
N ILE A 213 -17.38 3.51 -18.34
CA ILE A 213 -18.85 3.43 -18.33
C ILE A 213 -19.39 4.08 -17.05
N ARG A 214 -18.76 3.80 -15.90
CA ARG A 214 -19.12 4.37 -14.60
C ARG A 214 -18.99 5.90 -14.61
N ARG A 215 -17.88 6.43 -15.15
CA ARG A 215 -17.69 7.88 -15.27
C ARG A 215 -18.76 8.53 -16.16
N ALA A 216 -19.12 7.91 -17.27
CA ALA A 216 -20.20 8.40 -18.13
C ALA A 216 -21.55 8.39 -17.38
N PHE A 217 -21.83 7.33 -16.60
CA PHE A 217 -23.02 7.24 -15.77
C PHE A 217 -23.06 8.32 -14.68
N ASP A 218 -21.98 8.46 -13.90
CA ASP A 218 -21.88 9.44 -12.82
C ASP A 218 -21.94 10.89 -13.35
N ALA A 219 -21.47 11.15 -14.58
CA ALA A 219 -21.60 12.46 -15.23
C ALA A 219 -23.07 12.83 -15.53
N GLN A 220 -23.96 11.85 -15.64
CA GLN A 220 -25.40 12.04 -15.82
C GLN A 220 -26.17 11.93 -14.49
N ASP A 221 -25.51 11.56 -13.38
CA ASP A 221 -26.12 11.45 -12.06
C ASP A 221 -26.30 12.84 -11.42
N GLN A 222 -27.51 13.38 -11.53
CA GLN A 222 -27.90 14.64 -10.91
C GLN A 222 -28.30 14.50 -9.43
N SER A 223 -28.34 13.28 -8.89
CA SER A 223 -28.78 13.02 -7.51
C SER A 223 -27.69 13.24 -6.46
N GLY A 224 -26.47 13.59 -6.87
CA GLY A 224 -25.33 13.78 -5.98
C GLY A 224 -24.72 12.47 -5.48
N GLY A 225 -24.83 11.38 -6.25
CA GLY A 225 -24.26 10.07 -5.95
C GLY A 225 -25.28 9.01 -5.51
N GLY A 226 -26.58 9.24 -5.75
CA GLY A 226 -27.65 8.28 -5.48
C GLY A 226 -27.66 7.07 -6.41
N GLY A 227 -26.84 7.05 -7.48
CA GLY A 227 -26.61 5.86 -8.29
C GLY A 227 -27.71 5.55 -9.30
N PHE A 228 -28.49 6.55 -9.69
CA PHE A 228 -29.51 6.44 -10.74
C PHE A 228 -29.54 7.66 -11.66
N ILE A 229 -29.98 7.47 -12.91
CA ILE A 229 -30.06 8.51 -13.95
C ILE A 229 -31.40 8.48 -14.68
N SER A 230 -31.76 9.57 -15.36
CA SER A 230 -32.96 9.61 -16.20
C SER A 230 -32.79 8.76 -17.48
N VAL A 231 -33.90 8.40 -18.13
CA VAL A 231 -33.87 7.73 -19.44
C VAL A 231 -33.13 8.57 -20.48
N GLU A 232 -33.25 9.89 -20.43
CA GLU A 232 -32.51 10.79 -21.32
C GLU A 232 -31.00 10.74 -21.07
N GLY A 233 -30.58 10.82 -19.81
CA GLY A 233 -29.18 10.65 -19.40
C GLY A 233 -28.63 9.29 -19.81
N PHE A 234 -29.43 8.23 -19.69
CA PHE A 234 -29.03 6.88 -20.09
C PHE A 234 -28.67 6.77 -21.58
N HIS A 235 -29.46 7.38 -22.46
CA HIS A 235 -29.14 7.42 -23.89
C HIS A 235 -27.82 8.18 -24.16
N GLN A 236 -27.51 9.19 -23.35
CA GLN A 236 -26.22 9.89 -23.43
C GLN A 236 -25.07 8.97 -22.98
N VAL A 237 -25.23 8.23 -21.88
CA VAL A 237 -24.24 7.23 -21.41
C VAL A 237 -23.96 6.19 -22.50
N LEU A 238 -24.99 5.63 -23.13
CA LEU A 238 -24.80 4.64 -24.20
C LEU A 238 -24.01 5.20 -25.39
N ARG A 239 -24.25 6.48 -25.76
CA ARG A 239 -23.49 7.15 -26.83
C ARG A 239 -22.05 7.42 -26.43
N GLU A 240 -21.82 8.00 -25.25
CA GLU A 240 -20.48 8.38 -24.77
C GLU A 240 -19.61 7.17 -24.52
N ALA A 241 -20.17 6.10 -23.94
CA ALA A 241 -19.47 4.85 -23.74
C ALA A 241 -19.39 4.00 -25.03
N GLY A 242 -20.15 4.32 -26.09
CA GLY A 242 -20.17 3.53 -27.32
C GLY A 242 -20.80 2.14 -27.14
N ILE A 243 -21.84 2.03 -26.32
CA ILE A 243 -22.56 0.79 -26.02
C ILE A 243 -23.78 0.66 -26.94
N ARG A 244 -23.92 -0.49 -27.59
CA ARG A 244 -25.08 -0.85 -28.41
C ARG A 244 -25.87 -1.96 -27.73
N LEU A 245 -26.95 -1.60 -27.06
CA LEU A 245 -27.85 -2.55 -26.41
C LEU A 245 -28.87 -3.14 -27.40
N PRO A 246 -29.17 -4.45 -27.33
CA PRO A 246 -30.35 -5.02 -27.98
C PRO A 246 -31.63 -4.34 -27.49
N SER A 247 -32.62 -4.20 -28.36
CA SER A 247 -33.89 -3.50 -28.08
C SER A 247 -34.60 -4.03 -26.84
N GLU A 248 -34.66 -5.36 -26.66
CA GLU A 248 -35.29 -5.99 -25.49
C GLU A 248 -34.66 -5.53 -24.15
N LYS A 249 -33.33 -5.40 -24.11
CA LYS A 249 -32.59 -4.97 -22.92
C LYS A 249 -32.73 -3.47 -22.66
N LEU A 250 -32.79 -2.68 -23.74
CA LEU A 250 -32.98 -1.24 -23.67
C LEU A 250 -34.40 -0.91 -23.17
N ASP A 251 -35.42 -1.59 -23.70
CA ASP A 251 -36.82 -1.42 -23.29
C ASP A 251 -37.03 -1.84 -21.84
N HIS A 252 -36.40 -2.94 -21.42
CA HIS A 252 -36.42 -3.41 -20.03
C HIS A 252 -35.89 -2.35 -19.06
N LEU A 253 -34.68 -1.83 -19.31
CA LEU A 253 -34.08 -0.81 -18.45
C LEU A 253 -34.91 0.49 -18.45
N CYS A 254 -35.46 0.91 -19.59
CA CYS A 254 -36.23 2.15 -19.67
C CYS A 254 -37.63 2.06 -19.04
N SER A 255 -38.13 0.85 -18.74
CA SER A 255 -39.54 0.62 -18.34
C SER A 255 -39.93 1.31 -17.03
N THR A 256 -38.99 1.53 -16.11
CA THR A 256 -39.20 2.13 -14.79
C THR A 256 -39.10 3.67 -14.80
N GLY A 257 -38.66 4.27 -15.91
CA GLY A 257 -38.50 5.72 -16.07
C GLY A 257 -37.20 6.31 -15.50
N PHE A 258 -36.37 5.49 -14.84
CA PHE A 258 -35.03 5.85 -14.37
C PHE A 258 -34.15 4.61 -14.35
N ILE A 259 -32.85 4.78 -14.51
CA ILE A 259 -31.90 3.68 -14.64
C ILE A 259 -31.02 3.63 -13.42
N VAL A 260 -31.00 2.49 -12.72
CA VAL A 260 -30.11 2.26 -11.58
C VAL A 260 -28.81 1.64 -12.07
N TRP A 261 -27.68 2.08 -11.52
CA TRP A 261 -26.35 1.58 -11.90
C TRP A 261 -26.25 0.05 -11.79
N SER A 262 -26.80 -0.53 -10.72
CA SER A 262 -26.78 -1.97 -10.45
C SER A 262 -27.40 -2.79 -11.60
N GLU A 263 -28.60 -2.39 -12.03
CA GLU A 263 -29.35 -3.05 -13.10
C GLU A 263 -28.65 -2.87 -14.45
N PHE A 264 -28.17 -1.66 -14.74
CA PHE A 264 -27.43 -1.39 -15.95
C PHE A 264 -26.13 -2.20 -16.03
N CYS A 265 -25.38 -2.26 -14.93
CA CYS A 265 -24.14 -3.02 -14.83
C CYS A 265 -24.39 -4.49 -15.17
N GLN A 266 -25.41 -5.13 -14.57
CA GLN A 266 -25.80 -6.51 -14.88
C GLN A 266 -26.07 -6.72 -16.37
N VAL A 267 -26.79 -5.80 -17.01
CA VAL A 267 -27.08 -5.88 -18.45
C VAL A 267 -25.81 -5.82 -19.29
N ILE A 268 -24.86 -4.96 -18.95
CA ILE A 268 -23.58 -4.76 -19.68
C ILE A 268 -22.71 -6.02 -19.64
N LEU A 269 -22.74 -6.78 -18.55
CA LEU A 269 -21.96 -8.04 -18.42
C LEU A 269 -22.34 -9.09 -19.45
N ASP A 270 -23.58 -9.02 -19.94
CA ASP A 270 -24.09 -9.93 -20.94
C ASP A 270 -23.98 -9.39 -22.38
N VAL A 271 -23.44 -8.19 -22.56
CA VAL A 271 -23.25 -7.55 -23.87
C VAL A 271 -21.84 -7.81 -24.39
N ASP A 272 -21.74 -8.26 -25.63
CA ASP A 272 -20.47 -8.57 -26.28
C ASP A 272 -19.54 -7.35 -26.38
N LYS A 273 -18.22 -7.58 -26.29
CA LYS A 273 -17.21 -6.51 -26.44
C LYS A 273 -17.34 -5.75 -27.75
N SER A 274 -17.74 -6.40 -28.86
CA SER A 274 -17.97 -5.75 -30.17
C SER A 274 -19.13 -4.74 -30.17
N LEU A 275 -20.06 -4.89 -29.21
CA LEU A 275 -21.16 -3.98 -28.96
C LEU A 275 -20.86 -2.98 -27.83
N GLY A 276 -19.61 -2.97 -27.33
CA GLY A 276 -19.19 -2.09 -26.25
C GLY A 276 -19.53 -2.60 -24.85
N GLY A 277 -19.97 -3.85 -24.70
CA GLY A 277 -20.25 -4.47 -23.39
C GLY A 277 -19.02 -5.08 -22.71
N LEU A 278 -19.26 -5.79 -21.60
CA LEU A 278 -18.22 -6.39 -20.74
C LEU A 278 -18.20 -7.93 -20.76
N LYS A 279 -18.95 -8.56 -21.67
CA LYS A 279 -19.02 -10.02 -21.74
C LYS A 279 -17.66 -10.63 -22.04
N ASP A 280 -17.12 -11.39 -21.08
CA ASP A 280 -15.90 -12.16 -21.26
C ASP A 280 -16.20 -13.59 -21.68
N SER A 281 -15.79 -13.96 -22.90
CA SER A 281 -15.90 -15.31 -23.43
C SER A 281 -14.94 -16.32 -22.80
N SER A 282 -13.92 -15.85 -22.06
CA SER A 282 -12.94 -16.73 -21.40
C SER A 282 -13.43 -17.28 -20.05
N GLY A 283 -14.49 -16.71 -19.47
CA GLY A 283 -15.06 -17.10 -18.18
C GLY A 283 -14.25 -16.65 -16.96
N LEU A 284 -13.09 -16.01 -17.15
CA LEU A 284 -12.27 -15.47 -16.08
C LEU A 284 -12.76 -14.07 -15.64
N MET A 285 -13.54 -13.38 -16.48
CA MET A 285 -14.18 -12.08 -16.26
C MET A 285 -13.21 -10.97 -15.80
N GLY A 286 -11.91 -11.08 -16.08
CA GLY A 286 -10.91 -10.13 -15.59
C GLY A 286 -10.47 -10.38 -14.15
N LYS A 287 -10.76 -11.56 -13.58
CA LYS A 287 -10.23 -11.98 -12.27
C LYS A 287 -8.71 -11.95 -12.29
N LYS A 288 -8.12 -11.13 -11.43
CA LYS A 288 -6.66 -11.10 -11.25
C LYS A 288 -6.26 -12.18 -10.28
N VAL A 289 -5.21 -12.92 -10.61
CA VAL A 289 -4.56 -13.87 -9.70
C VAL A 289 -3.07 -13.60 -9.74
N PHE A 290 -2.49 -13.32 -8.59
CA PHE A 290 -1.07 -13.01 -8.47
C PHE A 290 -0.56 -13.39 -7.08
N ASP A 291 0.76 -13.43 -6.95
CA ASP A 291 1.43 -13.72 -5.69
C ASP A 291 1.93 -12.42 -5.04
N LEU A 292 1.67 -12.28 -3.74
CA LEU A 292 2.33 -11.30 -2.89
C LEU A 292 3.24 -12.01 -1.89
N TYR A 293 4.25 -11.28 -1.43
CA TYR A 293 5.23 -11.73 -0.45
C TYR A 293 5.25 -10.73 0.70
N HIS A 294 5.13 -11.24 1.92
CA HIS A 294 5.10 -10.43 3.12
C HIS A 294 6.29 -10.77 4.01
N PHE A 295 7.14 -9.77 4.28
CA PHE A 295 8.23 -9.85 5.22
C PHE A 295 7.88 -9.10 6.50
N ASN A 296 7.74 -9.83 7.61
CA ASN A 296 7.28 -9.23 8.85
C ASN A 296 8.38 -8.51 9.65
N GLY A 297 9.67 -8.75 9.39
CA GLY A 297 10.77 -8.08 10.09
C GLY A 297 10.83 -8.27 11.62
N ILE A 298 10.02 -9.17 12.21
CA ILE A 298 9.97 -9.38 13.66
C ILE A 298 11.14 -10.28 14.07
N ALA A 299 12.11 -9.72 14.78
CA ALA A 299 13.15 -10.45 15.50
C ALA A 299 12.95 -10.23 17.01
N LYS A 300 11.89 -10.81 17.60
CA LYS A 300 11.64 -10.71 19.05
C LYS A 300 12.22 -11.95 19.75
N SER A 301 13.16 -11.74 20.67
CA SER A 301 13.34 -12.62 21.84
C SER A 301 12.47 -12.05 22.95
N ASP A 302 11.41 -12.75 23.34
CA ASP A 302 10.55 -12.28 24.43
C ASP A 302 11.32 -12.24 25.75
N ILE A 303 11.51 -11.05 26.33
CA ILE A 303 12.09 -10.88 27.68
C ILE A 303 11.11 -10.29 28.70
N ASN A 304 9.94 -9.77 28.33
CA ASN A 304 9.05 -9.13 29.31
C ASN A 304 7.63 -9.72 29.31
N GLY A 305 7.34 -10.56 30.32
CA GLY A 305 5.97 -11.00 30.58
C GLY A 305 5.76 -12.12 31.60
N SER A 306 6.21 -11.93 32.85
CA SER A 306 5.75 -12.61 34.09
C SER A 306 6.29 -14.02 34.44
N HIS A 307 6.57 -14.16 35.74
CA HIS A 307 7.04 -15.32 36.46
C HIS A 307 6.24 -16.60 36.18
N ALA A 308 6.91 -17.64 35.64
CA ALA A 308 6.62 -19.04 35.98
C ALA A 308 7.79 -19.96 35.54
N THR A 309 8.45 -20.54 36.54
CA THR A 309 9.01 -21.92 36.55
C THR A 309 9.82 -22.46 35.36
N SER A 310 11.11 -22.69 35.64
CA SER A 310 11.96 -23.80 35.17
C SER A 310 11.64 -24.45 33.81
N GLY A 311 12.48 -24.15 32.81
CA GLY A 311 12.73 -25.04 31.66
C GLY A 311 12.23 -24.59 30.29
N ALA A 312 11.92 -23.32 30.06
CA ALA A 312 11.42 -22.85 28.77
C ALA A 312 12.54 -22.40 27.82
N GLU A 313 12.67 -23.06 26.68
CA GLU A 313 13.45 -22.61 25.53
C GLU A 313 13.06 -21.16 25.18
N THR A 314 14.06 -20.30 24.98
CA THR A 314 13.84 -18.93 24.52
C THR A 314 13.17 -19.00 23.15
N LEU A 315 11.88 -18.68 23.06
CA LEU A 315 11.15 -18.60 21.79
C LEU A 315 11.69 -17.39 21.01
N VAL A 316 12.72 -17.61 20.20
CA VAL A 316 13.23 -16.60 19.27
C VAL A 316 12.28 -16.57 18.08
N GLN A 317 11.39 -15.58 18.04
CA GLN A 317 10.64 -15.29 16.82
C GLN A 317 11.61 -14.74 15.78
N ARG A 318 11.84 -15.52 14.72
CA ARG A 318 12.65 -15.09 13.58
C ARG A 318 11.78 -14.33 12.58
N PRO A 319 12.36 -13.37 11.82
CA PRO A 319 11.65 -12.75 10.72
C PRO A 319 11.17 -13.81 9.73
N ARG A 320 9.94 -13.66 9.26
CA ARG A 320 9.27 -14.58 8.35
C ARG A 320 8.98 -13.90 7.03
N LEU A 321 9.13 -14.68 5.96
CA LEU A 321 8.68 -14.33 4.62
C LEU A 321 7.51 -15.27 4.26
N THR A 322 6.31 -14.72 4.17
CA THR A 322 5.09 -15.46 3.83
C THR A 322 4.69 -15.16 2.40
N LYS A 323 4.44 -16.19 1.60
CA LYS A 323 3.85 -16.05 0.27
C LYS A 323 2.32 -16.12 0.38
N LEU A 324 1.64 -15.12 -0.17
CA LEU A 324 0.19 -15.05 -0.28
C LEU A 324 -0.21 -15.20 -1.75
N LYS A 325 -1.09 -16.15 -2.04
CA LYS A 325 -1.81 -16.21 -3.30
C LYS A 325 -3.03 -15.30 -3.20
N VAL A 326 -3.08 -14.27 -4.02
CA VAL A 326 -4.14 -13.27 -4.03
C VAL A 326 -5.00 -13.48 -5.28
N SER A 327 -6.31 -13.52 -5.08
CA SER A 327 -7.26 -13.42 -6.17
C SER A 327 -8.19 -12.24 -5.96
N VAL A 328 -8.30 -11.37 -6.96
CA VAL A 328 -9.18 -10.21 -6.93
C VAL A 328 -10.31 -10.48 -7.94
N PRO A 329 -11.52 -10.78 -7.45
CA PRO A 329 -12.68 -10.85 -8.31
C PRO A 329 -12.95 -9.48 -8.95
N PRO A 330 -13.50 -9.46 -10.16
CA PRO A 330 -13.92 -8.22 -10.81
C PRO A 330 -14.97 -7.49 -9.97
N ARG A 331 -15.00 -6.15 -10.00
CA ARG A 331 -15.90 -5.34 -9.16
C ARG A 331 -17.39 -5.63 -9.37
N TRP A 332 -17.77 -6.14 -10.53
CA TRP A 332 -19.16 -6.34 -10.96
C TRP A 332 -19.72 -7.76 -10.75
N THR A 333 -19.01 -8.69 -10.10
CA THR A 333 -19.64 -10.01 -9.87
C THR A 333 -20.83 -9.87 -8.90
N PRO A 334 -21.90 -10.68 -9.08
CA PRO A 334 -23.19 -10.48 -8.42
C PRO A 334 -23.20 -10.51 -6.88
N GLU A 335 -22.09 -10.91 -6.26
CA GLU A 335 -21.96 -11.12 -4.81
C GLU A 335 -22.19 -9.83 -3.99
N GLU A 336 -22.04 -8.64 -4.60
CA GLU A 336 -22.40 -7.36 -3.96
C GLU A 336 -23.91 -7.17 -3.80
N PHE A 337 -24.76 -7.82 -4.61
CA PHE A 337 -26.20 -7.51 -4.59
C PHE A 337 -26.98 -8.24 -3.48
N MET A 338 -26.34 -9.14 -2.74
CA MET A 338 -26.96 -9.87 -1.62
C MET A 338 -26.39 -9.52 -0.24
N ALA A 339 -25.26 -8.80 -0.17
CA ALA A 339 -24.59 -8.52 1.10
C ALA A 339 -25.30 -7.45 1.96
N ASP A 340 -26.16 -6.62 1.36
CA ASP A 340 -26.97 -5.62 2.09
C ASP A 340 -28.29 -6.16 2.66
N VAL A 341 -28.56 -7.46 2.50
CA VAL A 341 -29.70 -8.11 3.15
C VAL A 341 -29.17 -9.09 4.19
N VAL A 342 -29.16 -8.66 5.45
CA VAL A 342 -29.04 -9.56 6.60
C VAL A 342 -30.23 -10.51 6.57
N VAL A 343 -30.08 -11.67 5.91
CA VAL A 343 -31.04 -12.76 6.01
C VAL A 343 -30.53 -13.72 7.08
N SER A 344 -31.22 -13.72 8.21
CA SER A 344 -31.06 -14.73 9.24
C SER A 344 -31.29 -16.12 8.65
N SER A 345 -30.28 -16.98 8.71
CA SER A 345 -30.40 -18.37 8.31
C SER A 345 -31.24 -19.13 9.34
N GLY A 346 -32.51 -19.37 9.04
CA GLY A 346 -33.33 -20.40 9.67
C GLY A 346 -33.12 -21.76 8.97
N PRO A 347 -33.25 -22.91 9.69
CA PRO A 347 -32.94 -24.21 9.13
C PRO A 347 -34.13 -24.78 8.35
N GLY A 348 -33.92 -25.13 7.09
CA GLY A 348 -34.91 -25.83 6.28
C GLY A 348 -34.22 -26.65 5.20
N GLY A 349 -34.23 -27.98 5.36
CA GLY A 349 -33.64 -28.92 4.41
C GLY A 349 -34.51 -29.17 3.19
N ASN A 350 -33.86 -29.53 2.08
CA ASN A 350 -34.19 -30.74 1.33
C ASN A 350 -33.11 -31.02 0.28
N GLU A 351 -32.66 -32.27 0.27
CA GLU A 351 -31.74 -32.83 -0.72
C GLU A 351 -32.41 -32.93 -2.09
N SER A 352 -31.67 -32.62 -3.16
CA SER A 352 -31.87 -33.28 -4.45
C SER A 352 -30.53 -33.39 -5.20
N SER A 353 -30.21 -34.62 -5.58
CA SER A 353 -28.97 -35.04 -6.22
C SER A 353 -28.94 -34.67 -7.70
N GLY A 354 -27.89 -33.98 -8.14
CA GLY A 354 -27.59 -33.76 -9.55
C GLY A 354 -26.08 -33.67 -9.78
N LYS A 355 -25.53 -34.62 -10.53
CA LYS A 355 -24.13 -34.79 -10.95
C LYS A 355 -23.30 -33.49 -11.01
N ASP A 356 -22.34 -33.37 -10.09
CA ASP A 356 -21.28 -32.38 -10.13
C ASP A 356 -20.22 -32.78 -11.18
N THR A 357 -20.16 -31.99 -12.25
CA THR A 357 -18.92 -31.72 -12.97
C THR A 357 -17.94 -31.14 -11.95
N GLU A 358 -16.71 -31.68 -11.86
CA GLU A 358 -15.64 -31.19 -10.98
C GLU A 358 -15.29 -29.72 -11.30
N VAL A 359 -16.08 -28.80 -10.74
CA VAL A 359 -15.68 -27.41 -10.54
C VAL A 359 -14.89 -27.45 -9.25
N THR A 360 -13.56 -27.36 -9.36
CA THR A 360 -12.65 -27.17 -8.22
C THR A 360 -13.28 -26.21 -7.22
N LYS A 361 -13.68 -26.72 -6.05
CA LYS A 361 -14.21 -25.88 -4.98
C LYS A 361 -13.23 -24.73 -4.74
N PRO A 362 -13.67 -23.46 -4.74
CA PRO A 362 -12.78 -22.36 -4.40
C PRO A 362 -12.19 -22.62 -3.01
N GLU A 363 -10.86 -22.53 -2.89
CA GLU A 363 -10.18 -22.66 -1.60
C GLU A 363 -10.80 -21.67 -0.61
N PRO A 364 -11.10 -22.10 0.64
CA PRO A 364 -11.71 -21.23 1.62
C PRO A 364 -10.79 -20.04 1.90
N SER A 365 -11.35 -18.83 1.83
CA SER A 365 -10.61 -17.60 2.06
C SER A 365 -10.03 -17.58 3.48
N GLN A 366 -8.74 -17.25 3.59
CA GLN A 366 -8.11 -17.06 4.89
C GLN A 366 -8.10 -15.57 5.26
N HIS A 367 -8.13 -15.27 6.56
CA HIS A 367 -8.16 -13.90 7.08
C HIS A 367 -7.03 -13.64 8.09
N ALA A 368 -6.42 -12.46 7.95
CA ALA A 368 -5.44 -11.88 8.87
C ALA A 368 -5.48 -10.35 8.68
N PRO A 369 -5.03 -9.53 9.66
CA PRO A 369 -5.04 -8.07 9.53
C PRO A 369 -4.32 -7.52 8.29
N LEU A 370 -3.30 -8.24 7.80
CA LEU A 370 -2.64 -7.90 6.53
C LEU A 370 -3.61 -7.94 5.33
N VAL A 371 -4.56 -8.87 5.33
CA VAL A 371 -5.58 -9.00 4.26
C VAL A 371 -6.45 -7.75 4.20
N ASP A 372 -6.77 -7.14 5.35
CA ASP A 372 -7.55 -5.92 5.40
C ASP A 372 -6.77 -4.74 4.80
N CYS A 373 -5.45 -4.68 5.01
CA CYS A 373 -4.57 -3.72 4.32
C CYS A 373 -4.53 -3.97 2.80
N ILE A 374 -4.40 -5.23 2.37
CA ILE A 374 -4.43 -5.60 0.94
C ILE A 374 -5.75 -5.15 0.30
N ARG A 375 -6.87 -5.29 1.02
CA ARG A 375 -8.19 -4.86 0.55
C ARG A 375 -8.30 -3.35 0.36
N THR A 376 -7.52 -2.52 1.05
CA THR A 376 -7.57 -1.08 0.79
C THR A 376 -6.97 -0.70 -0.58
N ARG A 377 -6.12 -1.56 -1.16
CA ARG A 377 -5.61 -1.45 -2.53
C ARG A 377 -6.46 -2.24 -3.54
N TRP A 378 -6.89 -3.44 -3.16
CA TRP A 378 -7.69 -4.35 -3.96
C TRP A 378 -8.94 -4.76 -3.18
N SER A 379 -9.99 -3.93 -3.21
CA SER A 379 -11.20 -4.00 -2.36
C SER A 379 -11.79 -5.40 -2.16
N ARG A 380 -11.69 -6.25 -3.17
CA ARG A 380 -12.29 -7.58 -3.21
C ARG A 380 -11.30 -8.73 -3.06
N ALA A 381 -10.04 -8.44 -2.69
CA ALA A 381 -9.00 -9.44 -2.58
C ALA A 381 -9.38 -10.58 -1.62
N VAL A 382 -9.21 -11.79 -2.12
CA VAL A 382 -9.20 -13.04 -1.37
C VAL A 382 -7.76 -13.53 -1.33
N CYS A 383 -7.25 -13.78 -0.12
CA CYS A 383 -5.87 -14.18 0.10
C CYS A 383 -5.81 -15.57 0.73
N ASN A 384 -4.87 -16.40 0.26
CA ASN A 384 -4.55 -17.71 0.81
C ASN A 384 -3.04 -17.84 0.97
N TRP A 385 -2.58 -18.56 1.99
CA TRP A 385 -1.19 -18.85 2.30
C TRP A 385 -1.07 -20.25 2.92
N VAL A 386 0.16 -20.76 2.97
CA VAL A 386 0.48 -22.03 3.60
C VAL A 386 1.29 -21.77 4.88
N GLY A 387 0.91 -22.42 5.97
CA GLY A 387 1.56 -22.28 7.27
C GLY A 387 0.95 -21.17 8.13
N ASP A 388 1.80 -20.53 8.95
CA ASP A 388 1.36 -19.54 9.91
C ASP A 388 0.78 -18.28 9.24
N PRO A 389 -0.23 -17.63 9.88
CA PRO A 389 -0.78 -16.38 9.38
C PRO A 389 0.28 -15.27 9.31
N PRO A 390 0.24 -14.44 8.26
CA PRO A 390 1.12 -13.27 8.18
C PRO A 390 0.79 -12.29 9.31
N SER A 391 1.80 -11.90 10.10
CA SER A 391 1.63 -10.97 11.23
C SER A 391 2.19 -9.60 10.90
N ILE A 392 1.37 -8.57 11.10
CA ILE A 392 1.78 -7.16 11.05
C ILE A 392 1.87 -6.52 12.44
N VAL A 393 1.76 -7.33 13.50
CA VAL A 393 1.80 -6.95 14.92
C VAL A 393 2.85 -7.77 15.66
#